data_AF-A0A9D5CK15-F1
#
_entry.id   AF-A0A9D5CK15-F1
#
_cell.length_a   1.000
_cell.length_b   1.000
_cell.length_c   1.000
_cell.angle_alpha   90.00
_cell.angle_beta   90.00
_cell.angle_gamma   90.00
#
_symmetry.space_group_name_H-M   'P 1'
#
loop_
_entity.id
_entity.type
_entity.pdbx_description
1 polymer ?
#
loop_
_entity_poly.entity_id
_entity_poly.type
_entity_poly.pdbx_seq_one_letter_code
_entity_poly.pdbx_strand_id
1 'polypeptide(L)'
;MKKSKGKSSEKGKTAPGQQFSLTCIPQLVHHGMIFVPVGYTFLAGMFEMENVKGGSPYGAGTFAGDGSRFPTELELEQAFHQGKYFASIAKKLKGSS
;
A
#
# COMPACT_ATOMS: atom_id res chain seq x y z
N MET A 1 1.96 -33.78 -33.69
CA MET A 1 2.69 -33.37 -32.47
C MET A 1 2.45 -31.86 -32.23
N LYS A 2 1.44 -31.48 -31.44
CA LYS A 2 1.14 -30.06 -31.16
C LYS A 2 1.92 -29.62 -29.90
N LYS A 3 2.85 -28.68 -30.04
CA LYS A 3 3.55 -28.08 -28.89
C LYS A 3 2.59 -27.16 -28.14
N SER A 4 2.13 -27.61 -26.97
CA SER A 4 1.46 -26.78 -25.97
C SER A 4 2.47 -25.77 -25.41
N LYS A 5 2.29 -24.48 -25.70
CA LYS A 5 3.01 -23.41 -24.99
C LYS A 5 2.29 -23.17 -23.66
N GLY A 6 2.83 -23.76 -22.60
CA GLY A 6 2.44 -23.43 -21.23
C GLY A 6 2.73 -21.96 -20.97
N LYS A 7 1.68 -21.17 -20.68
CA LYS A 7 1.83 -19.85 -20.06
C LYS A 7 2.27 -20.11 -18.61
N SER A 8 3.55 -19.89 -18.30
CA SER A 8 3.97 -19.88 -16.90
C SER A 8 3.37 -18.64 -16.25
N SER A 9 2.48 -18.86 -15.29
CA SER A 9 1.95 -17.86 -14.39
C SER A 9 3.11 -17.07 -13.76
N GLU A 10 3.28 -15.82 -14.19
CA GLU A 10 4.27 -14.91 -13.62
C GLU A 10 3.68 -14.40 -12.30
N LYS A 11 4.02 -15.06 -11.20
CA LYS A 11 3.71 -14.63 -9.83
C LYS A 11 4.12 -13.17 -9.69
N GLY A 12 3.16 -12.28 -9.42
CA GLY A 12 3.37 -10.85 -9.25
C GLY A 12 4.48 -10.57 -8.24
N LYS A 13 5.62 -10.09 -8.73
CA LYS A 13 6.66 -9.51 -7.88
C LYS A 13 6.13 -8.19 -7.34
N THR A 14 5.93 -8.10 -6.04
CA THR A 14 5.75 -6.80 -5.37
C THR A 14 6.95 -5.91 -5.70
N ALA A 15 6.69 -4.67 -6.11
CA ALA A 15 7.77 -3.77 -6.53
C ALA A 15 8.79 -3.59 -5.39
N PRO A 16 10.10 -3.66 -5.67
CA PRO A 16 11.16 -3.60 -4.64
C PRO A 16 11.15 -2.30 -3.82
N GLY A 17 10.48 -1.24 -4.31
CA GLY A 17 10.32 0.04 -3.62
C GLY A 17 9.29 0.06 -2.48
N GLN A 18 8.37 -0.90 -2.39
CA GLN A 18 7.36 -0.89 -1.32
C GLN A 18 7.97 -1.06 0.08
N GLN A 19 9.05 -1.84 0.20
CA GLN A 19 9.72 -2.08 1.49
C GLN A 19 10.59 -0.89 1.93
N PHE A 20 10.99 -0.03 0.98
CA PHE A 20 11.82 1.15 1.26
C PHE A 20 11.08 2.21 2.09
N SER A 21 9.75 2.25 2.09
CA SER A 21 9.00 3.18 2.95
C SER A 21 9.22 2.90 4.46
N LEU A 22 9.62 1.68 4.84
CA LEU A 22 9.83 1.32 6.25
C LEU A 22 11.11 1.91 6.84
N THR A 23 12.12 2.23 6.01
CA THR A 23 13.36 2.84 6.49
C THR A 23 13.18 4.30 6.93
N CYS A 24 12.08 4.93 6.54
CA CYS A 24 11.71 6.27 7.00
C CYS A 24 11.19 6.27 8.44
N ILE A 25 10.58 5.16 8.90
CA ILE A 25 9.92 5.09 10.22
C ILE A 25 10.90 5.41 11.37
N PRO A 26 12.12 4.83 11.44
CA PRO A 26 13.08 5.18 12.49
C PRO A 26 13.46 6.66 12.53
N GLN A 27 13.58 7.31 11.36
CA GLN A 27 13.90 8.75 11.28
C GLN A 27 12.75 9.61 11.84
N LEU A 28 11.50 9.28 11.48
CA LEU A 28 10.32 9.97 12.01
C LEU A 28 10.19 9.79 13.53
N VAL A 29 10.42 8.58 14.02
CA VAL A 29 10.37 8.28 15.47
C VAL A 29 11.47 9.01 16.23
N HIS A 30 12.69 9.15 15.67
CA HIS A 30 13.75 9.96 16.27
C HIS A 30 13.37 11.43 16.43
N HIS A 31 12.57 11.98 15.52
CA HIS A 31 12.02 13.34 15.61
C HIS A 31 10.77 13.44 16.52
N GLY A 32 10.41 12.37 17.22
CA GLY A 32 9.23 12.34 18.11
C GLY A 32 7.90 12.25 17.37
N MET A 33 7.89 11.88 16.08
CA MET A 33 6.67 11.72 15.31
C MET A 33 6.03 10.36 15.56
N ILE A 34 4.70 10.35 15.67
CA ILE A 34 3.91 9.12 15.80
C ILE A 34 3.63 8.56 14.41
N PHE A 35 4.08 7.33 14.16
CA PHE A 35 3.78 6.60 12.94
C PHE A 35 2.43 5.86 13.06
N VAL A 36 1.56 6.04 12.08
CA VAL A 36 0.21 5.44 12.05
C VAL A 36 0.09 4.55 10.80
N PRO A 37 0.13 3.22 10.95
CA PRO A 37 -0.07 2.30 9.83
C PRO A 37 -1.55 2.17 9.47
N VAL A 38 -1.85 1.85 8.20
CA VAL A 38 -3.23 1.57 7.73
C VAL A 38 -3.75 0.26 8.32
N GLY A 39 -2.86 -0.69 8.61
CA GLY A 39 -3.23 -2.04 9.01
C GLY A 39 -4.07 -2.73 7.94
N TYR A 40 -4.93 -3.67 8.35
CA TYR A 40 -5.90 -4.34 7.48
C TYR A 40 -7.27 -3.64 7.45
N THR A 41 -7.35 -2.36 7.84
CA THR A 41 -8.64 -1.65 7.97
C THR A 41 -9.34 -1.40 6.63
N PHE A 42 -8.60 -1.45 5.52
CA PHE A 42 -9.13 -1.40 4.14
C PHE A 42 -9.67 -2.77 3.64
N LEU A 43 -9.59 -3.81 4.48
CA LEU A 43 -10.20 -5.15 4.36
C LEU A 43 -10.31 -5.69 2.92
N ALA A 44 -11.51 -5.66 2.32
CA ALA A 44 -11.80 -6.30 1.04
C ALA A 44 -10.87 -5.83 -0.08
N GLY A 45 -10.52 -4.54 -0.13
CA GLY A 45 -9.57 -4.01 -1.10
C GLY A 45 -8.11 -4.43 -0.82
N MET A 46 -7.77 -4.81 0.41
CA MET A 46 -6.45 -5.38 0.73
C MET A 46 -6.30 -6.85 0.34
N PHE A 47 -7.38 -7.64 0.41
CA PHE A 47 -7.37 -9.06 0.06
C PHE A 47 -7.76 -9.37 -1.39
N GLU A 48 -8.02 -8.34 -2.20
CA GLU A 48 -8.22 -8.47 -3.65
C GLU A 48 -6.94 -9.07 -4.30
N MET A 49 -7.09 -10.08 -5.17
CA MET A 49 -5.97 -10.86 -5.74
C MET A 49 -6.09 -11.06 -7.27
N GLU A 50 -7.19 -10.65 -7.89
CA GLU A 50 -7.42 -10.72 -9.32
C GLU A 50 -6.59 -9.68 -10.06
N ASN A 51 -6.39 -8.50 -9.47
CA ASN A 51 -5.58 -7.44 -10.06
C ASN A 51 -4.25 -7.25 -9.34
N VAL A 52 -3.19 -7.02 -10.11
CA VAL A 52 -1.91 -6.55 -9.54
C VAL A 52 -2.16 -5.20 -8.87
N LYS A 53 -1.75 -5.05 -7.61
CA LYS A 53 -1.90 -3.81 -6.86
C LYS A 53 -0.73 -3.58 -5.93
N GLY A 54 -0.45 -2.31 -5.68
CA GLY A 54 0.41 -1.89 -4.59
C GLY A 54 -0.34 -1.84 -3.26
N GLY A 55 0.35 -1.32 -2.24
CA GLY A 55 -0.17 -1.17 -0.88
C GLY A 55 0.22 -2.33 0.03
N SER A 56 0.30 -2.05 1.33
CA SER A 56 0.63 -3.02 2.38
C SER A 56 -0.03 -2.57 3.69
N PRO A 57 -0.01 -3.39 4.75
CA PRO A 57 -0.49 -2.96 6.07
C PRO A 57 0.24 -1.71 6.61
N TYR A 58 1.46 -1.44 6.13
CA TYR A 58 2.24 -0.28 6.52
C TYR A 58 1.81 1.02 5.84
N GLY A 59 1.03 0.95 4.76
CA GLY A 59 0.61 2.11 3.99
C GLY A 59 0.12 1.74 2.59
N ALA A 60 -0.71 2.60 2.02
CA ALA A 60 -1.11 2.56 0.62
C ALA A 60 0.10 2.77 -0.29
N GLY A 61 0.02 2.22 -1.50
CA GLY A 61 1.04 2.37 -2.51
C GLY A 61 0.53 1.89 -3.86
N THR A 62 1.18 2.33 -4.92
CA THR A 62 0.85 1.94 -6.30
C THR A 62 1.95 1.05 -6.86
N PHE A 63 1.57 0.02 -7.62
CA PHE A 63 2.51 -0.71 -8.45
C PHE A 63 2.68 0.03 -9.79
N ALA A 64 3.86 0.62 -10.02
CA ALA A 64 4.11 1.47 -11.18
C ALA A 64 4.55 0.70 -12.44
N GLY A 65 4.85 -0.60 -12.37
CA GLY A 65 5.36 -1.36 -13.50
C GLY A 65 6.67 -0.78 -14.06
N ASP A 66 6.69 -0.50 -15.37
CA ASP A 66 7.77 0.18 -16.11
C ASP A 66 7.65 1.72 -16.07
N GLY A 67 6.71 2.26 -15.29
CA GLY A 67 6.39 3.69 -15.19
C GLY A 67 5.25 4.13 -16.11
N SER A 68 4.74 3.27 -16.99
CA SER A 68 3.58 3.57 -17.85
C SER A 68 2.23 3.35 -17.15
N ARG A 69 2.22 2.61 -16.04
CA ARG A 69 1.01 2.24 -15.31
C ARG A 69 0.57 3.36 -14.36
N PHE A 70 -0.67 3.79 -14.50
CA PHE A 70 -1.31 4.70 -13.56
C PHE A 70 -1.92 3.96 -12.37
N PRO A 71 -2.09 4.64 -11.21
CA PRO A 71 -2.79 4.09 -10.07
C PRO A 71 -4.17 3.57 -10.46
N THR A 72 -4.50 2.35 -10.03
CA THR A 72 -5.85 1.81 -10.21
C THR A 72 -6.82 2.45 -9.22
N GLU A 73 -8.12 2.35 -9.51
CA GLU A 73 -9.17 2.86 -8.61
C GLU A 73 -9.04 2.28 -7.20
N LEU A 74 -8.73 0.98 -7.10
CA LEU A 74 -8.51 0.30 -5.82
C LEU A 74 -7.28 0.85 -5.04
N GLU A 75 -6.18 1.18 -5.73
CA GLU A 75 -5.01 1.80 -5.10
C GLU A 75 -5.32 3.24 -4.62
N LEU A 76 -6.12 3.98 -5.38
CA LEU A 76 -6.60 5.32 -4.99
C LEU A 76 -7.53 5.25 -3.78
N GLU A 77 -8.49 4.33 -3.78
CA GLU A 77 -9.39 4.10 -2.65
C GLU A 77 -8.61 3.76 -1.38
N GLN A 78 -7.57 2.93 -1.48
CA GLN A 78 -6.69 2.62 -0.36
C GLN A 78 -5.98 3.87 0.18
N ALA A 79 -5.49 4.74 -0.71
CA ALA A 79 -4.85 6.01 -0.32
C ALA A 79 -5.84 6.97 0.35
N PHE A 80 -7.07 7.07 -0.15
CA PHE A 80 -8.13 7.85 0.48
C PHE A 80 -8.51 7.31 1.85
N HIS A 81 -8.62 5.99 1.99
CA HIS A 81 -8.88 5.34 3.27
C HIS A 81 -7.77 5.61 4.28
N GLN A 82 -6.50 5.51 3.87
CA GLN A 82 -5.35 5.88 4.69
C GLN A 82 -5.43 7.33 5.17
N GLY A 83 -5.73 8.27 4.27
CA GLY A 83 -5.84 9.69 4.62
C GLY A 83 -6.95 9.95 5.65
N LYS A 84 -8.13 9.34 5.45
CA LYS A 84 -9.25 9.43 6.39
C LYS A 84 -8.90 8.84 7.76
N TYR A 85 -8.26 7.67 7.77
CA TYR A 85 -7.85 6.98 8.99
C TYR A 85 -6.82 7.81 9.77
N PHE A 86 -5.77 8.29 9.09
CA PHE A 86 -4.74 9.15 9.65
C PHE A 86 -5.34 10.44 10.24
N ALA A 87 -6.19 11.14 9.47
CA ALA A 87 -6.85 12.37 9.91
C ALA A 87 -7.72 12.14 11.16
N SER A 88 -8.40 10.99 11.26
CA SER A 88 -9.20 10.64 12.44
C SER A 88 -8.35 10.50 13.71
N ILE A 89 -7.14 9.92 13.59
CA ILE A 89 -6.20 9.75 14.69
C ILE A 89 -5.58 11.09 15.08
N ALA A 90 -5.12 11.87 14.08
CA ALA A 90 -4.60 13.21 14.31
C ALA A 90 -5.62 14.11 15.03
N LYS A 91 -6.91 14.03 14.65
CA LYS A 91 -7.99 14.76 15.33
C LYS A 91 -8.15 14.34 16.79
N LYS A 92 -8.06 13.05 17.10
CA LYS A 92 -8.13 12.55 18.49
C LYS A 92 -6.95 13.06 19.32
N LEU A 93 -5.75 13.02 18.76
CA LEU A 93 -4.54 13.51 19.44
C LEU A 93 -4.56 15.03 19.69
N LYS A 94 -5.13 15.81 18.78
CA LYS A 94 -5.32 17.26 18.95
C LYS A 94 -6.28 17.60 20.09
N GLY A 95 -7.28 16.76 20.35
CA GLY A 95 -8.33 17.00 21.35
C GLY A 95 -7.98 16.56 22.78
N SER A 96 -6.77 16.07 23.02
CA SER A 96 -6.31 15.63 24.35
C SER A 96 -5.59 16.73 25.14
N SER A 97 -5.99 17.99 24.97
CA SER A 97 -5.47 19.16 25.68
C SER A 97 -6.56 19.81 26.52
#